data_AF-X7YKG9-F1
#
_entry.id   AF-X7YKG9-F1
#
_cell.length_a   1.000
_cell.length_b   1.000
_cell.length_c   1.000
_cell.angle_alpha   90.00
_cell.angle_beta   90.00
_cell.angle_gamma   90.00
#
_symmetry.space_group_name_H-M   'P 1'
#
loop_
_entity.id
_entity.type
_entity.pdbx_description
1 polymer ?
#
loop_
_entity_poly.entity_id
_entity_poly.type
_entity_poly.pdbx_seq_one_letter_code
_entity_poly.pdbx_strand_id
1 'polypeptide(L)'
;MLAALGPKVLKLSAQRSAGAHPYLTTPEHTAGARELVGNSVFLAPEHKVILTDDVDEARRIGRQTVGFYLGLRNYVNNWRRLGFGDDDVRKPGSDKLIDAVVAYGTPDAIAARLNEHLEAGADHVAIQVLGTGSDEELLRTLSGLARPLGLTPKG
;
A
#
# COMPACT_ATOMS: atom_id res chain seq x y z
N MET A 1 -4.85 10.27 -13.66
CA MET A 1 -5.27 9.55 -12.44
C MET A 1 -5.17 10.50 -11.25
N LEU A 2 -6.03 10.36 -10.24
CA LEU A 2 -6.02 11.21 -9.04
C LEU A 2 -5.61 10.41 -7.80
N ALA A 3 -4.89 11.05 -6.88
CA ALA A 3 -4.70 10.53 -5.54
C ALA A 3 -6.05 10.51 -4.80
N ALA A 4 -6.56 9.33 -4.48
CA ALA A 4 -7.95 9.16 -4.05
C ALA A 4 -8.07 8.20 -2.87
N LEU A 5 -8.26 8.77 -1.68
CA LEU A 5 -8.37 8.01 -0.43
C LEU A 5 -9.82 7.87 0.04
N GLY A 6 -10.57 8.98 0.02
CA GLY A 6 -11.94 9.01 0.52
C GLY A 6 -12.99 8.76 -0.58
N PRO A 7 -14.21 8.29 -0.23
CA PRO A 7 -15.25 7.95 -1.21
C PRO A 7 -15.61 9.07 -2.20
N LYS A 8 -15.57 10.33 -1.77
CA LYS A 8 -15.86 11.48 -2.65
C LYS A 8 -14.80 11.66 -3.74
N VAL A 9 -13.52 11.50 -3.38
CA VAL A 9 -12.41 11.66 -4.34
C VAL A 9 -12.35 10.44 -5.27
N LEU A 10 -12.65 9.24 -4.76
CA LEU A 10 -12.79 8.03 -5.59
C LEU A 10 -13.89 8.17 -6.65
N LYS A 11 -15.08 8.66 -6.26
CA LYS A 11 -16.15 8.94 -7.23
C LYS A 11 -15.75 10.01 -8.24
N LEU A 12 -15.06 11.07 -7.79
CA LEU A 12 -14.56 12.11 -8.68
C LEU A 12 -13.52 11.56 -9.67
N SER A 13 -12.59 10.72 -9.22
CA SER A 13 -11.58 10.11 -10.08
C SER A 13 -12.20 9.23 -11.16
N ALA A 14 -13.27 8.49 -10.81
CA ALA A 14 -14.03 7.70 -11.78
C ALA A 14 -14.75 8.56 -12.82
N GLN A 15 -15.27 9.73 -12.42
CA GLN A 15 -16.03 10.61 -13.30
C GLN A 15 -15.18 11.52 -14.19
N ARG A 16 -13.97 11.90 -13.74
CA ARG A 16 -13.20 13.02 -14.31
C ARG A 16 -11.77 12.65 -14.69
N SER A 17 -11.38 11.38 -14.56
CA SER A 17 -10.03 10.95 -14.91
C SER A 17 -10.01 9.50 -15.38
N ALA A 18 -8.86 9.05 -15.88
CA ALA A 18 -8.67 7.66 -16.29
C ALA A 18 -8.50 6.67 -15.12
N GLY A 19 -8.42 7.13 -13.86
CA GLY A 19 -8.17 6.21 -12.74
C GLY A 19 -7.93 6.85 -11.38
N ALA A 20 -7.81 5.99 -10.37
CA ALA A 20 -7.55 6.32 -8.97
C ALA A 20 -6.22 5.70 -8.49
N HIS A 21 -5.45 6.50 -7.74
CA HIS A 21 -4.22 6.08 -7.06
C HIS A 21 -4.37 6.25 -5.54
N PRO A 22 -5.00 5.30 -4.83
CA PRO A 22 -4.96 5.27 -3.37
C PRO A 22 -3.52 5.13 -2.90
N TYR A 23 -3.15 5.87 -1.85
CA TYR A 23 -1.79 5.87 -1.31
C TYR A 23 -1.85 5.48 0.16
N LEU A 24 -0.93 4.61 0.62
CA LEU A 24 -0.87 4.13 2.00
C LEU A 24 -2.21 3.54 2.48
N THR A 25 -2.68 2.52 1.76
CA THR A 25 -3.97 1.85 1.97
C THR A 25 -3.82 0.34 2.08
N THR A 26 -4.87 -0.34 2.53
CA THR A 26 -4.92 -1.79 2.69
C THR A 26 -5.66 -2.48 1.53
N PRO A 27 -5.58 -3.81 1.38
CA PRO A 27 -6.40 -4.55 0.42
C PRO A 27 -7.92 -4.33 0.62
N GLU A 28 -8.39 -4.22 1.86
CA GLU A 28 -9.81 -3.97 2.15
C GLU A 28 -10.26 -2.58 1.63
N HIS A 29 -9.38 -1.58 1.72
CA HIS A 29 -9.64 -0.29 1.09
C HIS A 29 -9.73 -0.41 -0.43
N THR A 30 -8.87 -1.25 -1.02
CA THR A 30 -8.86 -1.49 -2.48
C THR A 30 -10.16 -2.13 -2.94
N ALA A 31 -10.66 -3.13 -2.21
CA ALA A 31 -11.96 -3.75 -2.47
C ALA A 31 -13.10 -2.71 -2.45
N GLY A 32 -13.18 -1.91 -1.36
CA GLY A 32 -14.17 -0.85 -1.26
C GLY A 32 -13.99 0.25 -2.32
N ALA A 33 -12.76 0.55 -2.72
CA ALA A 33 -12.48 1.48 -3.80
C ALA A 33 -12.99 0.95 -5.14
N ARG A 34 -12.77 -0.34 -5.44
CA ARG A 34 -13.27 -1.00 -6.66
C ARG A 34 -14.79 -0.95 -6.73
N GLU A 35 -15.49 -1.23 -5.63
CA GLU A 35 -16.95 -1.11 -5.58
C GLU A 35 -17.44 0.30 -5.91
N LEU A 36 -16.71 1.34 -5.46
CA LEU A 36 -17.08 2.73 -5.67
C LEU A 36 -16.77 3.26 -7.08
N VAL A 37 -15.66 2.82 -7.68
CA VAL A 37 -15.22 3.32 -8.99
C VAL A 37 -15.71 2.46 -10.15
N GLY A 38 -16.17 1.24 -9.89
CA GLY A 38 -16.58 0.27 -10.90
C GLY A 38 -15.40 -0.24 -11.75
N ASN A 39 -15.69 -1.03 -12.78
CA ASN A 39 -14.66 -1.67 -13.62
C ASN A 39 -14.21 -0.80 -14.81
N SER A 40 -14.67 0.45 -14.90
CA SER A 40 -14.43 1.31 -16.07
C SER A 40 -13.20 2.22 -15.96
N VAL A 41 -12.60 2.33 -14.78
CA VAL A 41 -11.41 3.15 -14.55
C VAL A 41 -10.30 2.36 -13.88
N PHE A 42 -9.07 2.78 -14.16
CA PHE A 42 -7.87 2.14 -13.65
C PHE A 42 -7.72 2.38 -12.15
N LEU A 43 -7.48 1.34 -11.37
CA LEU A 43 -7.25 1.40 -9.93
C LEU A 43 -5.85 0.89 -9.62
N ALA A 44 -4.99 1.78 -9.17
CA ALA A 44 -3.60 1.46 -8.91
C ALA A 44 -3.18 1.91 -7.50
N PRO A 45 -3.54 1.20 -6.42
CA PRO A 45 -3.04 1.50 -5.09
C PRO A 45 -1.51 1.42 -5.02
N GLU A 46 -0.92 2.24 -4.16
CA GLU A 46 0.46 2.08 -3.72
C GLU A 46 0.52 1.22 -2.45
N HIS A 47 1.56 0.39 -2.35
CA HIS A 47 1.87 -0.37 -1.14
C HIS A 47 3.36 -0.35 -0.84
N LYS A 48 3.69 -0.20 0.44
CA LYS A 48 5.07 -0.10 0.92
C LYS A 48 5.65 -1.47 1.13
N VAL A 49 6.94 -1.62 0.83
CA VAL A 49 7.64 -2.89 1.01
C VAL A 49 8.97 -2.71 1.73
N ILE A 50 9.31 -3.65 2.60
CA ILE A 50 10.63 -3.74 3.25
C ILE A 50 11.11 -5.18 3.12
N LEU A 51 12.22 -5.40 2.43
CA LEU A 51 12.82 -6.74 2.31
C LEU A 51 13.66 -7.05 3.56
N THR A 52 13.03 -7.66 4.56
CA THR A 52 13.69 -8.14 5.79
C THR A 52 12.82 -9.18 6.49
N ASP A 53 13.42 -10.23 7.03
CA ASP A 53 12.74 -11.22 7.88
C ASP A 53 12.68 -10.79 9.35
N ASP A 54 13.34 -9.69 9.72
CA ASP A 54 13.27 -9.09 11.05
C ASP A 54 12.02 -8.21 11.19
N VAL A 55 11.02 -8.72 11.91
CA VAL A 55 9.74 -8.06 12.15
C VAL A 55 9.89 -6.75 12.91
N ASP A 56 10.79 -6.70 13.89
CA ASP A 56 10.98 -5.50 14.72
C ASP A 56 11.65 -4.40 13.91
N GLU A 57 12.62 -4.77 13.07
CA GLU A 57 13.26 -3.85 12.13
C GLU A 57 12.27 -3.32 11.08
N ALA A 58 11.46 -4.21 10.50
CA ALA A 58 10.43 -3.83 9.52
C ALA A 58 9.44 -2.82 10.13
N ARG A 59 8.95 -3.09 11.35
CA ARG A 59 8.02 -2.19 12.04
C ARG A 59 8.69 -0.88 12.45
N ARG A 60 9.97 -0.90 12.84
CA ARG A 60 10.74 0.31 13.14
C ARG A 60 10.84 1.20 11.91
N ILE A 61 11.26 0.67 10.75
CA ILE A 61 11.33 1.40 9.48
C ILE A 61 9.94 1.88 9.06
N GLY A 62 8.93 1.00 9.12
CA GLY A 62 7.55 1.32 8.79
C GLY A 62 7.02 2.51 9.58
N ARG A 63 7.27 2.56 10.90
CA ARG A 63 6.90 3.70 11.75
C ARG A 63 7.60 4.99 11.41
N GLN A 64 8.86 4.95 10.98
CA GLN A 64 9.58 6.16 10.55
C GLN A 64 8.88 6.82 9.35
N THR A 65 8.34 6.01 8.43
CA THR A 65 7.58 6.52 7.28
C THR A 65 6.13 6.85 7.63
N VAL A 66 5.39 5.93 8.25
CA VAL A 66 3.95 6.07 8.55
C VAL A 66 3.70 7.17 9.60
N GLY A 67 4.66 7.44 10.48
CA GLY A 67 4.54 8.41 11.56
C GLY A 67 4.18 9.83 11.12
N PHE A 68 4.59 10.25 9.92
CA PHE A 68 4.18 11.51 9.32
C PHE A 68 2.66 11.55 9.05
N TYR A 69 2.12 10.47 8.49
CA TYR A 69 0.72 10.36 8.07
C TYR A 69 -0.25 10.25 9.24
N LEU A 70 0.20 9.78 10.41
CA LEU A 70 -0.58 9.81 11.66
C LEU A 70 -0.97 11.24 12.09
N GLY A 71 -0.29 12.28 11.57
CA GLY A 71 -0.68 13.68 11.78
C GLY A 71 -1.74 14.20 10.80
N LEU A 72 -2.08 13.43 9.75
CA LEU A 72 -2.91 13.89 8.65
C LEU A 72 -4.34 13.33 8.77
N ARG A 73 -5.30 14.23 8.98
CA ARG A 73 -6.71 13.88 9.24
C ARG A 73 -7.34 12.99 8.17
N ASN A 74 -6.99 13.16 6.91
CA ASN A 74 -7.53 12.37 5.81
C ASN A 74 -7.10 10.89 5.90
N TYR A 75 -5.84 10.62 6.27
CA TYR A 75 -5.32 9.26 6.45
C TYR A 75 -5.88 8.61 7.71
N VAL A 76 -5.83 9.31 8.85
CA VAL A 76 -6.38 8.80 10.11
C VAL A 76 -7.86 8.47 9.97
N ASN A 77 -8.65 9.33 9.33
CA ASN A 77 -10.06 9.05 9.09
C ASN A 77 -10.28 7.89 8.09
N ASN A 78 -9.35 7.65 7.17
CA ASN A 78 -9.42 6.50 6.28
C ASN A 78 -9.23 5.20 7.05
N TRP A 79 -8.19 5.10 7.88
CA TRP A 79 -7.96 3.92 8.72
C TRP A 79 -9.09 3.69 9.72
N ARG A 80 -9.64 4.73 10.33
CA ARG A 80 -10.83 4.58 11.20
C ARG A 80 -12.04 3.97 10.47
N ARG A 81 -12.28 4.33 9.20
CA ARG A 81 -13.34 3.72 8.39
C ARG A 81 -13.09 2.25 8.09
N LEU A 82 -11.83 1.81 8.11
CA LEU A 82 -11.40 0.42 7.93
C LEU A 82 -11.35 -0.35 9.26
N GLY A 83 -11.80 0.25 10.38
CA GLY A 83 -11.88 -0.42 11.67
C GLY A 83 -10.63 -0.32 12.55
N PHE A 84 -9.66 0.53 12.20
CA PHE A 84 -8.55 0.84 13.10
C PHE A 84 -9.01 1.77 14.24
N GLY A 85 -8.69 1.38 15.47
CA GLY A 85 -9.08 2.11 16.68
C GLY A 85 -8.17 3.31 16.98
N ASP A 86 -8.50 4.05 18.03
CA ASP A 86 -7.70 5.22 18.43
C ASP A 86 -6.28 4.86 18.86
N ASP A 87 -6.09 3.69 19.47
CA ASP A 87 -4.75 3.18 19.83
C ASP A 87 -3.93 2.79 18.59
N ASP A 88 -4.57 2.38 17.50
CA ASP A 88 -3.88 2.00 16.26
C ASP A 88 -3.26 3.22 15.57
N VAL A 89 -3.99 4.34 15.56
CA VAL A 89 -3.64 5.56 14.82
C VAL A 89 -2.95 6.62 15.69
N ARG A 90 -2.80 6.38 16.99
CA ARG A 90 -2.02 7.24 17.88
C ARG A 90 -0.52 6.99 17.66
N LYS A 91 0.28 8.06 17.57
CA LYS A 91 1.74 7.94 17.43
C LYS A 91 2.32 7.04 18.54
N PRO A 92 3.19 6.07 18.20
CA PRO A 92 3.88 5.91 16.91
C PRO A 92 3.15 5.06 15.85
N GLY A 93 1.91 4.64 16.11
CA GLY A 93 1.15 3.68 15.31
C GLY A 93 1.32 2.26 15.87
N SER A 94 0.22 1.50 15.95
CA SER A 94 0.26 0.11 16.41
C SER A 94 0.95 -0.80 15.41
N ASP A 95 1.44 -1.95 15.88
CA ASP A 95 1.95 -3.02 15.01
C ASP A 95 0.90 -3.41 13.97
N LYS A 96 -0.35 -3.58 14.40
CA LYS A 96 -1.49 -3.91 13.52
C LYS A 96 -1.64 -2.92 12.36
N LEU A 97 -1.52 -1.61 12.61
CA LEU A 97 -1.60 -0.62 11.54
C LEU A 97 -0.40 -0.71 10.59
N ILE A 98 0.82 -0.85 11.14
CA ILE A 98 2.03 -0.93 10.32
C ILE A 98 2.01 -2.18 9.44
N ASP A 99 1.68 -3.34 10.02
CA ASP A 99 1.58 -4.63 9.32
C ASP A 99 0.51 -4.62 8.22
N ALA A 100 -0.50 -3.76 8.32
CA ALA A 100 -1.56 -3.65 7.32
C ALA A 100 -1.21 -2.75 6.12
N VAL A 101 -0.30 -1.79 6.29
CA VAL A 101 0.05 -0.78 5.27
C VAL A 101 1.49 -0.88 4.76
N VAL A 102 2.27 -1.82 5.31
CA VAL A 102 3.64 -2.12 4.91
C VAL A 102 3.80 -3.63 4.83
N ALA A 103 4.10 -4.14 3.63
CA ALA A 103 4.49 -5.53 3.43
C ALA A 103 5.97 -5.71 3.78
N TYR A 104 6.31 -6.80 4.48
CA TYR A 104 7.70 -7.14 4.79
C TYR A 104 7.86 -8.65 4.93
N GLY A 105 9.10 -9.12 5.03
CA GLY A 105 9.46 -10.53 5.05
C GLY A 105 10.23 -10.95 3.80
N THR A 106 10.09 -12.23 3.47
CA THR A 106 10.62 -12.82 2.24
C THR A 106 9.99 -12.21 0.99
N PRO A 107 10.62 -12.34 -0.19
CA PRO A 107 10.01 -11.92 -1.45
C PRO A 107 8.63 -12.54 -1.71
N ASP A 108 8.42 -13.80 -1.31
CA ASP A 108 7.14 -14.48 -1.46
C ASP A 108 6.06 -13.90 -0.54
N ALA A 109 6.41 -13.57 0.71
CA ALA A 109 5.47 -12.95 1.66
C ALA A 109 5.05 -11.55 1.21
N ILE A 110 6.00 -10.76 0.71
CA ILE A 110 5.71 -9.45 0.14
C ILE A 110 4.83 -9.59 -1.11
N ALA A 111 5.17 -10.49 -2.03
CA ALA A 111 4.37 -10.72 -3.24
C ALA A 111 2.95 -11.18 -2.91
N ALA A 112 2.76 -12.06 -1.91
CA ALA A 112 1.44 -12.47 -1.46
C ALA A 112 0.60 -11.26 -0.99
N ARG A 113 1.19 -10.37 -0.17
CA ARG A 113 0.52 -9.15 0.27
C ARG A 113 0.15 -8.20 -0.89
N LEU A 114 1.03 -8.07 -1.88
CA LEU A 114 0.74 -7.27 -3.08
C LEU A 114 -0.37 -7.91 -3.92
N ASN A 115 -0.42 -9.25 -4.01
CA ASN A 115 -1.47 -9.98 -4.71
C ASN A 115 -2.83 -9.83 -4.03
N GLU A 116 -2.91 -9.69 -2.70
CA GLU A 116 -4.17 -9.39 -2.00
C GLU A 116 -4.85 -8.11 -2.57
N HIS A 117 -4.07 -7.09 -2.96
CA HIS A 117 -4.63 -5.90 -3.62
C HIS A 117 -5.18 -6.20 -5.02
N LEU A 118 -4.50 -7.06 -5.79
CA LEU A 118 -4.95 -7.47 -7.12
C LEU A 118 -6.24 -8.30 -7.02
N GLU A 119 -6.30 -9.23 -6.07
CA GLU A 119 -7.49 -10.03 -5.75
C GLU A 119 -8.65 -9.16 -5.26
N ALA A 120 -8.35 -8.08 -4.53
CA ALA A 120 -9.31 -7.05 -4.13
C ALA A 120 -9.76 -6.15 -5.30
N GLY A 121 -9.24 -6.37 -6.51
CA GLY A 121 -9.67 -5.69 -7.73
C GLY A 121 -8.81 -4.49 -8.13
N ALA A 122 -7.58 -4.35 -7.62
CA ALA A 122 -6.61 -3.44 -8.24
C ALA A 122 -6.21 -3.92 -9.64
N ASP A 123 -6.02 -2.98 -10.56
CA ASP A 123 -5.44 -3.27 -11.88
C ASP A 123 -3.90 -3.28 -11.85
N HIS A 124 -3.32 -2.61 -10.85
CA HIS A 124 -1.89 -2.51 -10.63
C HIS A 124 -1.59 -2.21 -9.17
N VAL A 125 -0.40 -2.58 -8.69
CA VAL A 125 0.08 -2.16 -7.37
C VAL A 125 1.42 -1.47 -7.53
N ALA A 126 1.47 -0.18 -7.20
CA ALA A 126 2.71 0.58 -7.21
C ALA A 126 3.53 0.24 -5.95
N ILE A 127 4.76 -0.23 -6.15
CA ILE A 127 5.64 -0.65 -5.05
C ILE A 127 6.50 0.52 -4.60
N GLN A 128 6.45 0.86 -3.32
CA GLN A 128 7.38 1.80 -2.70
C GLN A 128 8.30 1.06 -1.72
N VAL A 129 9.56 0.87 -2.10
CA VAL A 129 10.55 0.24 -1.21
C VAL A 129 10.98 1.25 -0.14
N LEU A 130 10.99 0.83 1.13
CA LEU A 130 11.48 1.63 2.26
C LEU A 130 12.81 1.07 2.79
N GLY A 131 13.54 1.90 3.53
CA GLY A 131 14.74 1.48 4.27
C GLY A 131 15.98 1.24 3.40
N THR A 132 15.95 1.54 2.10
CA THR A 132 17.10 1.41 1.21
C THR A 132 17.99 2.65 1.34
N GLY A 133 19.27 2.45 1.64
CA GLY A 133 20.29 3.51 1.68
C GLY A 133 20.94 3.80 0.32
N SER A 134 20.64 2.99 -0.71
CA SER A 134 21.21 3.11 -2.05
C SER A 134 20.28 2.61 -3.15
N ASP A 135 20.53 3.07 -4.38
CA ASP A 135 19.85 2.57 -5.59
C ASP A 135 20.10 1.07 -5.81
N GLU A 136 21.26 0.56 -5.38
CA GLU A 136 21.57 -0.86 -5.50
C GLU A 136 20.67 -1.73 -4.61
N GLU A 137 20.44 -1.31 -3.36
CA GLU A 137 19.50 -1.98 -2.44
C GLU A 137 18.07 -1.95 -2.94
N LEU A 138 17.65 -0.82 -3.51
CA LEU A 138 16.36 -0.67 -4.18
C LEU A 138 16.23 -1.67 -5.33
N LEU A 139 17.22 -1.73 -6.22
CA LEU A 139 17.22 -2.65 -7.35
C LEU A 139 17.25 -4.11 -6.92
N ARG A 140 18.01 -4.46 -5.88
CA ARG A 140 18.01 -5.82 -5.31
C ARG A 140 16.63 -6.22 -4.79
N THR A 141 15.96 -5.30 -4.08
CA THR A 141 14.60 -5.55 -3.57
C THR A 141 13.62 -5.77 -4.71
N LEU A 142 13.57 -4.87 -5.69
CA LEU A 142 12.66 -4.97 -6.83
C LEU A 142 12.95 -6.23 -7.69
N SER A 143 14.22 -6.56 -7.90
CA SER A 143 14.63 -7.77 -8.63
C SER A 143 14.22 -9.05 -7.92
N GLY A 144 14.34 -9.08 -6.58
CA GLY A 144 13.89 -10.21 -5.76
C GLY A 144 12.37 -10.46 -5.86
N LEU A 145 11.58 -9.41 -6.05
CA LEU A 145 10.12 -9.49 -6.19
C LEU A 145 9.66 -9.93 -7.60
N ALA A 146 10.51 -9.82 -8.63
CA ALA A 146 10.09 -10.08 -10.00
C ALA A 146 9.56 -11.51 -10.19
N ARG A 147 10.31 -12.53 -9.73
CA ARG A 147 9.91 -13.94 -9.83
C ARG A 147 8.59 -14.26 -9.12
N PRO A 148 8.41 -13.96 -7.82
CA PRO A 148 7.16 -14.30 -7.13
C PRO A 148 5.95 -13.49 -7.61
N LEU A 149 6.16 -12.31 -8.21
CA LEU A 149 5.12 -11.55 -8.91
C LEU A 149 4.87 -12.03 -10.35
N GLY A 150 5.54 -13.09 -10.81
CA GLY A 150 5.39 -13.61 -12.17
C GLY A 150 5.87 -12.66 -13.27
N LEU A 151 6.71 -11.68 -12.94
CA LEU A 151 7.22 -10.69 -13.88
C LEU A 151 8.41 -11.26 -14.65
N THR A 152 8.27 -11.30 -15.97
CA THR A 152 9.37 -11.66 -16.88
C THR A 152 10.00 -10.39 -17.45
N PRO A 153 11.33 -10.38 -17.70
CA PRO A 153 11.96 -9.31 -18.45
C PRO A 153 11.24 -9.10 -19.78
N LYS A 154 11.02 -7.84 -20.18
CA LYS A 154 10.63 -7.55 -21.56
C LYS A 154 11.87 -7.83 -22.42
N GLY A 155 11.75 -8.80 -23.33
CA GLY A 155 12.79 -9.12 -24.31
C GLY A 155 13.07 -7.97 -25.26
#